data_AF-A0A2R6N1H7-F1
#
_entry.id   AF-A0A2R6N1H7-F1
#
_cell.length_a   1.000
_cell.length_b   1.000
_cell.length_c   1.000
_cell.angle_alpha   90.00
_cell.angle_beta   90.00
_cell.angle_gamma   90.00
#
_symmetry.space_group_name_H-M   'P 1'
#
loop_
_entity.id
_entity.type
_entity.pdbx_description
1 polymer ?
#
loop_
_entity_poly.entity_id
_entity_poly.type
_entity_poly.pdbx_seq_one_letter_code
_entity_poly.pdbx_strand_id
1 'polypeptide(L)'
;MTGDRHADGSRGAGGDTRTDGGTAAGTTDASRLAGLDLTGFLTLLRREVLRYVRRPSNTFVPPIITNVLYFAVFGVILGGRIDAIAGFSYIVFILPGLVVLGSVSNAFENASFSIFHGRWNDYIETVVTSPLSHRAMVLAYVLASALRGVLVGTIIAVVGVLFMWGTGTALTVARPLYLAAFMLVITLLFAGFGVVGGLWARDFDYLTVLNQFIIRPLVFFGG
;
A
#
# COMPACT_ATOMS: atom_id res chain seq x y z
N MET A 1 -81.15 -36.21 -20.70
CA MET A 1 -81.78 -36.01 -19.39
C MET A 1 -80.67 -36.15 -18.38
N THR A 2 -80.22 -35.14 -17.64
CA THR A 2 -80.74 -33.78 -17.37
C THR A 2 -79.49 -32.90 -17.08
N GLY A 3 -79.29 -31.72 -17.68
CA GLY A 3 -79.63 -30.39 -17.13
C GLY A 3 -78.68 -29.96 -15.97
N ASP A 4 -78.20 -28.73 -15.85
CA ASP A 4 -78.25 -27.54 -16.72
C ASP A 4 -77.13 -26.53 -16.32
N ARG A 5 -77.08 -25.35 -16.97
CA ARG A 5 -76.08 -24.27 -16.86
C ARG A 5 -76.20 -23.42 -15.59
N HIS A 6 -75.13 -22.63 -15.30
CA HIS A 6 -75.09 -21.15 -15.05
C HIS A 6 -73.81 -20.78 -14.24
N ALA A 7 -72.93 -19.87 -14.72
CA ALA A 7 -72.88 -18.39 -14.53
C ALA A 7 -72.66 -17.97 -13.04
N ASP A 8 -71.92 -16.92 -12.62
CA ASP A 8 -71.28 -15.71 -13.21
C ASP A 8 -70.13 -15.24 -12.25
N GLY A 9 -69.17 -14.33 -12.50
CA GLY A 9 -68.75 -13.56 -13.70
C GLY A 9 -67.91 -12.27 -13.43
N SER A 10 -67.80 -11.78 -12.19
CA SER A 10 -67.14 -10.49 -11.84
C SER A 10 -65.60 -10.61 -11.68
N ARG A 11 -64.74 -9.94 -12.46
CA ARG A 11 -64.52 -8.48 -12.60
C ARG A 11 -64.34 -7.71 -11.28
N GLY A 12 -63.11 -7.76 -10.75
CA GLY A 12 -62.55 -6.71 -9.89
C GLY A 12 -61.43 -5.99 -10.64
N ALA A 13 -61.60 -4.70 -10.94
CA ALA A 13 -60.63 -3.89 -11.68
C ALA A 13 -60.20 -2.67 -10.86
N GLY A 14 -58.96 -2.22 -11.05
CA GLY A 14 -58.51 -0.86 -10.70
C GLY A 14 -58.32 -0.58 -9.21
N GLY A 15 -57.06 -0.56 -8.77
CA GLY A 15 -56.68 -0.19 -7.41
C GLY A 15 -55.22 0.26 -7.29
N ASP A 16 -54.68 0.86 -8.35
CA ASP A 16 -53.36 1.48 -8.31
C ASP A 16 -53.47 2.89 -7.70
N THR A 17 -53.00 3.05 -6.47
CA THR A 17 -52.88 4.35 -5.84
C THR A 17 -51.60 4.47 -5.01
N ARG A 18 -50.68 5.29 -5.53
CA ARG A 18 -49.81 6.23 -4.78
C ARG A 18 -48.93 5.64 -3.67
N THR A 19 -47.63 5.50 -3.94
CA THR A 19 -46.62 6.53 -3.66
C THR A 19 -46.51 6.97 -2.19
N ASP A 20 -45.64 6.31 -1.44
CA ASP A 20 -44.93 6.92 -0.32
C ASP A 20 -43.42 6.93 -0.62
N GLY A 21 -42.96 8.03 -1.22
CA GLY A 21 -41.55 8.37 -1.24
C GLY A 21 -41.16 9.02 0.08
N GLY A 22 -40.24 8.41 0.84
CA GLY A 22 -39.98 8.78 2.23
C GLY A 22 -38.53 8.59 2.71
N THR A 23 -37.61 9.40 2.18
CA THR A 23 -36.50 9.98 2.98
C THR A 23 -35.45 9.03 3.57
N ALA A 24 -34.83 8.18 2.74
CA ALA A 24 -33.53 7.55 3.06
C ALA A 24 -32.43 7.77 1.99
N ALA A 25 -32.69 8.64 1.00
CA ALA A 25 -31.78 8.93 -0.11
C ALA A 25 -31.03 10.27 0.04
N GLY A 26 -30.85 10.77 1.26
CA GLY A 26 -30.34 12.12 1.53
C GLY A 26 -28.82 12.28 1.63
N THR A 27 -28.06 11.19 1.79
CA THR A 27 -26.60 11.23 2.04
C THR A 27 -25.76 10.55 0.98
N THR A 28 -26.38 9.77 0.08
CA THR A 28 -25.67 8.91 -0.88
C THR A 28 -25.28 9.62 -2.17
N ASP A 29 -25.94 10.73 -2.54
CA ASP A 29 -25.76 11.33 -3.87
C ASP A 29 -24.66 12.40 -3.93
N ALA A 30 -24.35 13.09 -2.83
CA ALA A 30 -23.25 14.07 -2.79
C ALA A 30 -21.87 13.44 -3.08
N SER A 31 -21.65 12.17 -2.67
CA SER A 31 -20.42 11.41 -2.91
C SER A 31 -20.40 10.66 -4.24
N ARG A 32 -21.55 10.50 -4.92
CA ARG A 32 -21.65 9.90 -6.26
C ARG A 32 -21.37 10.90 -7.39
N LEU A 33 -21.63 12.19 -7.14
CA LEU A 33 -21.43 13.26 -8.12
C LEU A 33 -19.95 13.65 -8.30
N ALA A 34 -19.10 13.36 -7.31
CA ALA A 34 -17.66 13.23 -7.52
C ALA A 34 -17.37 11.82 -8.07
N GLY A 35 -16.60 11.70 -9.15
CA GLY A 35 -16.29 10.41 -9.82
C GLY A 35 -15.40 9.42 -9.05
N LEU A 36 -15.44 9.49 -7.72
CA LEU A 36 -14.74 8.64 -6.76
C LEU A 36 -15.74 8.28 -5.65
N ASP A 37 -16.21 7.02 -5.62
CA ASP A 37 -16.89 6.48 -4.45
C ASP A 37 -15.87 6.44 -3.28
N LEU A 38 -15.89 7.51 -2.50
CA LEU A 38 -14.99 7.74 -1.36
C LEU A 38 -15.16 6.65 -0.29
N THR A 39 -16.38 6.16 -0.08
CA THR A 39 -16.67 5.11 0.90
C THR A 39 -16.05 3.79 0.46
N GLY A 40 -16.22 3.43 -0.81
CA GLY A 40 -15.60 2.26 -1.42
C GLY A 40 -14.08 2.33 -1.44
N PHE A 41 -13.52 3.47 -1.85
CA PHE A 41 -12.08 3.77 -1.81
C PHE A 41 -11.48 3.60 -0.41
N LEU A 42 -12.08 4.25 0.60
CA LEU A 42 -11.62 4.18 1.99
C LEU A 42 -11.74 2.77 2.56
N THR A 43 -12.79 2.02 2.18
CA THR A 43 -12.97 0.62 2.61
C THR A 43 -11.89 -0.29 2.05
N LEU A 44 -11.57 -0.17 0.76
CA LEU A 44 -10.49 -0.92 0.12
C LEU A 44 -9.12 -0.55 0.70
N LEU A 45 -8.83 0.74 0.82
CA LEU A 45 -7.60 1.26 1.46
C LEU A 45 -7.44 0.68 2.87
N ARG A 46 -8.49 0.76 3.71
CA ARG A 46 -8.49 0.21 5.07
C ARG A 46 -8.26 -1.30 5.08
N ARG A 47 -8.85 -2.06 4.16
CA ARG A 47 -8.65 -3.52 4.04
C ARG A 47 -7.19 -3.87 3.77
N GLU A 48 -6.56 -3.18 2.81
CA GLU A 48 -5.16 -3.40 2.44
C GLU A 48 -4.20 -2.99 3.58
N VAL A 49 -4.47 -1.87 4.26
CA VAL A 49 -3.70 -1.44 5.45
C VAL A 49 -3.80 -2.47 6.58
N LEU A 50 -5.01 -2.95 6.89
CA LEU A 50 -5.22 -3.97 7.92
C LEU A 50 -4.50 -5.29 7.58
N ARG A 51 -4.31 -5.64 6.30
CA ARG A 51 -3.66 -6.90 5.89
C ARG A 51 -2.23 -7.02 6.42
N TYR A 52 -1.46 -5.93 6.40
CA TYR A 52 -0.08 -5.92 6.90
C TYR A 52 0.00 -5.52 8.39
N VAL A 53 -0.87 -4.61 8.86
CA VAL A 53 -0.94 -4.24 10.28
C VAL A 53 -1.32 -5.43 11.17
N ARG A 54 -2.17 -6.36 10.71
CA ARG A 54 -2.53 -7.59 11.44
C ARG A 54 -1.41 -8.64 11.52
N ARG A 55 -0.34 -8.52 10.73
CA ARG A 55 0.80 -9.45 10.73
C ARG A 55 2.13 -8.69 10.81
N PRO A 56 2.36 -7.92 11.91
CA PRO A 56 3.53 -7.06 12.02
C PRO A 56 4.82 -7.87 12.04
N SER A 57 4.83 -9.03 12.71
CA SER A 57 6.00 -9.91 12.82
C SER A 57 6.51 -10.41 11.47
N ASN A 58 5.63 -10.71 10.51
CA ASN A 58 6.07 -11.13 9.17
C ASN A 58 6.40 -9.95 8.23
N THR A 59 5.88 -8.76 8.54
CA THR A 59 5.96 -7.57 7.67
C THR A 59 7.18 -6.70 8.00
N PHE A 60 7.45 -6.47 9.29
CA PHE A 60 8.41 -5.47 9.76
C PHE A 60 9.67 -6.09 10.37
N VAL A 61 9.59 -7.28 10.97
CA VAL A 61 10.77 -7.93 11.58
C VAL A 61 11.86 -8.28 10.56
N PRO A 62 11.58 -8.81 9.35
CA PRO A 62 12.66 -9.10 8.39
C PRO A 62 13.41 -7.83 7.96
N PRO A 63 12.75 -6.70 7.60
CA PRO A 63 13.44 -5.43 7.40
C PRO A 63 14.22 -4.95 8.64
N ILE A 64 13.68 -5.06 9.86
CA ILE A 64 14.38 -4.65 11.09
C ILE A 64 15.66 -5.44 11.28
N ILE A 65 15.60 -6.78 11.24
CA ILE A 65 16.78 -7.65 11.46
C ILE A 65 17.88 -7.34 10.44
N THR A 66 17.53 -7.24 9.15
CA THR A 66 18.50 -6.95 8.08
C THR A 66 19.15 -5.58 8.27
N ASN A 67 18.38 -4.55 8.63
CA ASN A 67 18.94 -3.21 8.85
C ASN A 67 19.77 -3.12 10.13
N VAL A 68 19.35 -3.76 11.23
CA VAL A 68 20.15 -3.87 12.46
C VAL A 68 21.49 -4.58 12.17
N LEU A 69 21.46 -5.66 11.37
CA LEU A 69 22.69 -6.36 10.97
C LEU A 69 23.59 -5.47 10.10
N TYR A 70 23.03 -4.73 9.13
CA TYR A 70 23.79 -3.76 8.34
C TYR A 70 24.39 -2.65 9.20
N PHE A 71 23.66 -2.06 10.15
CA PHE A 71 24.22 -1.05 11.06
C PHE A 71 25.27 -1.64 12.01
N ALA A 72 25.13 -2.87 12.48
CA ALA A 72 26.15 -3.54 13.28
C ALA A 72 27.44 -3.80 12.47
N VAL A 73 27.33 -4.36 11.28
CA VAL A 73 28.48 -4.68 10.42
C VAL A 73 29.15 -3.41 9.89
N PHE A 74 28.40 -2.51 9.26
CA PHE A 74 28.97 -1.31 8.66
C PHE A 74 29.29 -0.22 9.69
N GLY A 75 28.43 -0.02 10.69
CA GLY A 75 28.62 1.00 11.72
C GLY A 75 29.71 0.65 12.73
N VAL A 76 29.71 -0.56 13.29
CA VAL A 76 30.65 -0.93 14.36
C VAL A 76 31.94 -1.54 13.80
N ILE A 77 31.85 -2.56 12.94
CA ILE A 77 33.05 -3.28 12.47
C ILE A 77 33.84 -2.45 11.45
N LEU A 78 33.16 -1.76 10.54
CA LEU A 78 33.81 -0.90 9.53
C LEU A 78 34.15 0.48 10.09
N GLY A 79 33.27 1.09 10.90
CA GLY A 79 33.52 2.38 11.56
C GLY A 79 34.71 2.36 12.54
N GLY A 80 35.07 1.18 13.08
CA GLY A 80 36.29 1.00 13.89
C GLY A 80 37.58 0.73 13.09
N ARG A 81 37.51 0.66 11.75
CA ARG A 81 38.66 0.40 10.85
C ARG A 81 38.87 1.46 9.79
N ILE A 82 37.84 2.24 9.48
CA ILE A 82 37.89 3.37 8.55
C ILE A 82 37.92 4.64 9.40
N ASP A 83 39.08 5.29 9.48
CA ASP A 83 39.18 6.65 10.01
C ASP A 83 38.21 7.57 9.28
N ALA A 84 37.57 8.48 10.04
CA ALA A 84 36.36 9.19 9.64
C ALA A 84 36.40 9.75 8.20
N ILE A 85 35.52 9.25 7.33
CA ILE A 85 35.39 9.75 5.95
C ILE A 85 34.98 11.22 6.03
N ALA A 86 35.91 12.11 5.64
CA ALA A 86 35.76 13.56 5.73
C ALA A 86 35.33 14.08 7.12
N GLY A 87 35.73 13.41 8.21
CA GLY A 87 35.43 13.83 9.58
C GLY A 87 34.04 13.45 10.11
N PHE A 88 33.23 12.72 9.34
CA PHE A 88 31.94 12.18 9.78
C PHE A 88 31.98 10.65 9.94
N SER A 89 31.14 10.13 10.84
CA SER A 89 30.98 8.68 11.00
C SER A 89 30.37 8.06 9.73
N TYR A 90 30.95 6.95 9.28
CA TYR A 90 30.46 6.20 8.11
C TYR A 90 28.97 5.83 8.22
N ILE A 91 28.46 5.65 9.44
CA ILE A 91 27.05 5.35 9.70
C ILE A 91 26.09 6.46 9.22
N VAL A 92 26.57 7.71 9.14
CA VAL A 92 25.83 8.88 8.61
C VAL A 92 25.64 8.80 7.10
N PHE A 93 26.65 8.28 6.40
CA PHE A 93 26.62 8.17 4.94
C PHE A 93 25.70 7.03 4.47
N ILE A 94 25.72 5.88 5.14
CA ILE A 94 24.92 4.70 4.74
C ILE A 94 23.44 4.80 5.12
N LEU A 95 23.10 5.56 6.18
CA LEU A 95 21.72 5.69 6.69
C LEU A 95 20.68 6.08 5.61
N PRO A 96 20.85 7.17 4.85
CA PRO A 96 19.86 7.56 3.84
C PRO A 96 19.67 6.49 2.76
N GLY A 97 20.75 5.83 2.31
CA GLY A 97 20.68 4.75 1.32
C GLY A 97 19.86 3.54 1.83
N LEU A 98 20.08 3.13 3.08
CA LEU A 98 19.32 2.04 3.70
C LEU A 98 17.84 2.39 3.89
N VAL A 99 17.53 3.63 4.31
CA VAL A 99 16.16 4.12 4.44
C VAL A 99 15.44 4.12 3.08
N VAL A 100 16.08 4.63 2.03
CA VAL A 100 15.50 4.65 0.68
C VAL A 100 15.29 3.23 0.15
N LEU A 101 16.30 2.36 0.22
CA LEU A 101 16.23 0.98 -0.25
C LEU A 101 15.13 0.18 0.45
N GLY A 102 15.03 0.29 1.77
CA GLY A 102 13.99 -0.37 2.56
C GLY A 102 12.58 0.14 2.23
N SER A 103 12.41 1.45 2.08
CA SER A 103 11.14 2.09 1.73
C SER A 103 10.66 1.70 0.34
N VAL A 104 11.54 1.79 -0.65
CA VAL A 104 11.29 1.47 -2.07
C VAL A 104 10.93 0.01 -2.23
N SER A 105 11.75 -0.90 -1.68
CA SER A 105 11.51 -2.34 -1.79
C SER A 105 10.17 -2.74 -1.16
N ASN A 106 9.85 -2.22 0.02
CA ASN A 106 8.58 -2.56 0.69
C ASN A 106 7.35 -1.95 0.01
N ALA A 107 7.45 -0.76 -0.57
CA ALA A 107 6.37 -0.17 -1.36
C ALA A 107 6.10 -0.99 -2.63
N PHE A 108 7.16 -1.32 -3.37
CA PHE A 108 7.09 -2.12 -4.59
C PHE A 108 6.56 -3.54 -4.34
N GLU A 109 7.11 -4.24 -3.34
CA GLU A 109 6.71 -5.61 -2.98
C GLU A 109 5.25 -5.66 -2.52
N ASN A 110 4.80 -4.71 -1.69
CA ASN A 110 3.43 -4.71 -1.21
C ASN A 110 2.41 -4.44 -2.32
N ALA A 111 2.71 -3.49 -3.23
CA ALA A 111 1.86 -3.18 -4.36
C ALA A 111 1.76 -4.37 -5.32
N SER A 112 2.91 -4.94 -5.69
CA SER A 112 3.00 -6.13 -6.54
C SER A 112 2.22 -7.30 -5.96
N PHE A 113 2.43 -7.58 -4.67
CA PHE A 113 1.76 -8.66 -3.96
C PHE A 113 0.25 -8.42 -3.82
N SER A 114 -0.21 -7.19 -3.57
CA SER A 114 -1.65 -6.89 -3.51
C SER A 114 -2.39 -7.25 -4.79
N ILE A 115 -1.84 -6.88 -5.95
CA ILE A 115 -2.44 -7.19 -7.25
C ILE A 115 -2.31 -8.68 -7.56
N PHE A 116 -1.10 -9.23 -7.45
CA PHE A 116 -0.81 -10.61 -7.81
C PHE A 116 -1.56 -11.62 -6.94
N HIS A 117 -1.50 -11.48 -5.62
CA HIS A 117 -2.20 -12.35 -4.68
C HIS A 117 -3.72 -12.19 -4.76
N GLY A 118 -4.20 -10.97 -5.07
CA GLY A 118 -5.61 -10.72 -5.35
C GLY A 118 -6.11 -11.54 -6.54
N ARG A 119 -5.33 -11.60 -7.62
CA ARG A 119 -5.62 -12.41 -8.81
C ARG A 119 -5.46 -13.91 -8.56
N TRP A 120 -4.43 -14.34 -7.83
CA TRP A 120 -4.16 -15.76 -7.54
C TRP A 120 -5.24 -16.43 -6.66
N ASN A 121 -6.00 -15.66 -5.89
CA ASN A 121 -7.01 -16.17 -4.95
C ASN A 121 -8.43 -15.79 -5.40
N ASP A 122 -8.63 -15.39 -6.67
CA ASP A 122 -9.88 -14.94 -7.31
C ASP A 122 -10.62 -13.77 -6.64
N TYR A 123 -10.21 -13.31 -5.45
CA TYR A 123 -10.79 -12.15 -4.76
C TYR A 123 -10.68 -10.84 -5.57
N ILE A 124 -9.82 -10.76 -6.58
CA ILE A 124 -9.80 -9.61 -7.50
C ILE A 124 -11.13 -9.45 -8.23
N GLU A 125 -11.82 -10.54 -8.56
CA GLU A 125 -13.13 -10.50 -9.22
C GLU A 125 -14.16 -9.81 -8.33
N THR A 126 -14.14 -10.06 -7.02
CA THR A 126 -15.04 -9.38 -6.05
C THR A 126 -14.79 -7.87 -5.96
N VAL A 127 -13.57 -7.41 -6.27
CA VAL A 127 -13.24 -5.98 -6.31
C VAL A 127 -13.61 -5.37 -7.67
N VAL A 128 -13.40 -6.09 -8.77
CA VAL A 128 -13.73 -5.62 -10.14
C VAL A 128 -15.23 -5.63 -10.42
N THR A 129 -16.00 -6.53 -9.80
CA THR A 129 -17.47 -6.59 -9.89
C THR A 129 -18.18 -5.60 -8.96
N SER A 130 -17.49 -5.07 -7.96
CA SER A 130 -18.02 -3.99 -7.12
C SER A 130 -18.11 -2.68 -7.92
N PRO A 131 -19.07 -1.77 -7.64
CA PRO A 131 -19.30 -0.54 -8.43
C PRO A 131 -18.24 0.55 -8.15
N LEU A 132 -16.97 0.17 -8.01
CA LEU A 132 -15.85 1.06 -7.74
C LEU A 132 -15.21 1.57 -9.03
N SER A 133 -14.87 2.86 -9.03
CA SER A 133 -14.07 3.44 -10.10
C SER A 133 -12.69 2.77 -10.17
N HIS A 134 -12.30 2.27 -11.36
CA HIS A 134 -10.98 1.70 -11.63
C HIS A 134 -9.82 2.59 -11.11
N ARG A 135 -9.98 3.92 -11.22
CA ARG A 135 -9.01 4.90 -10.71
C ARG A 135 -8.91 4.87 -9.18
N ALA A 136 -10.04 4.75 -8.49
CA ALA A 136 -10.08 4.62 -7.04
C ALA A 136 -9.43 3.32 -6.56
N MET A 137 -9.66 2.20 -7.27
CA MET A 137 -9.00 0.92 -6.97
C MET A 137 -7.47 1.02 -7.06
N VAL A 138 -6.94 1.57 -8.16
CA VAL A 138 -5.48 1.78 -8.32
C VAL A 138 -4.93 2.71 -7.24
N LEU A 139 -5.58 3.85 -6.99
CA LEU A 139 -5.19 4.78 -5.92
C LEU A 139 -5.15 4.11 -4.54
N ALA A 140 -6.11 3.25 -4.21
CA ALA A 140 -6.15 2.56 -2.92
C ALA A 140 -4.96 1.60 -2.76
N TYR A 141 -4.63 0.82 -3.79
CA TYR A 141 -3.45 -0.07 -3.75
C TYR A 141 -2.12 0.69 -3.70
N VAL A 142 -1.99 1.77 -4.47
CA VAL A 142 -0.79 2.62 -4.45
C VAL A 142 -0.61 3.28 -3.08
N LEU A 143 -1.66 3.89 -2.51
CA LEU A 143 -1.59 4.58 -1.22
C LEU A 143 -1.38 3.62 -0.04
N ALA A 144 -2.04 2.44 -0.04
CA ALA A 144 -1.81 1.41 0.98
C ALA A 144 -0.35 0.94 1.01
N SER A 145 0.26 0.81 -0.18
CA SER A 145 1.62 0.31 -0.36
C SER A 145 2.67 1.38 -0.10
N ALA A 146 2.42 2.62 -0.53
CA ALA A 146 3.25 3.78 -0.19
C ALA A 146 3.28 3.99 1.34
N LEU A 147 2.13 3.89 2.02
CA LEU A 147 2.07 3.97 3.48
C LEU A 147 2.92 2.89 4.15
N ARG A 148 2.89 1.63 3.68
CA ARG A 148 3.77 0.57 4.20
C ARG A 148 5.25 0.89 3.94
N GLY A 149 5.59 1.40 2.76
CA GLY A 149 6.95 1.85 2.43
C GLY A 149 7.46 2.93 3.39
N VAL A 150 6.66 3.97 3.62
CA VAL A 150 6.97 5.06 4.56
C VAL A 150 7.11 4.55 6.00
N LEU A 151 6.24 3.63 6.44
CA LEU A 151 6.34 3.01 7.76
C LEU A 151 7.65 2.24 7.93
N VAL A 152 8.05 1.42 6.94
CA VAL A 152 9.32 0.69 6.99
C VAL A 152 10.52 1.64 6.92
N GLY A 153 10.50 2.65 6.06
CA GLY A 153 11.53 3.69 6.01
C GLY A 153 11.71 4.41 7.34
N THR A 154 10.60 4.77 7.99
CA THR A 154 10.59 5.40 9.32
C THR A 154 11.17 4.47 10.39
N ILE A 155 10.82 3.19 10.37
CA ILE A 155 11.41 2.18 11.28
C ILE A 155 12.94 2.10 11.09
N ILE A 156 13.41 2.03 9.85
CA ILE A 156 14.86 1.98 9.54
C ILE A 156 15.56 3.27 9.98
N ALA A 157 14.93 4.43 9.77
CA ALA A 157 15.47 5.71 10.20
C ALA A 157 15.59 5.79 11.74
N VAL A 158 14.58 5.33 12.48
CA VAL A 158 14.60 5.24 13.95
C VAL A 158 15.70 4.28 14.42
N VAL A 159 15.82 3.09 13.83
CA VAL A 159 16.90 2.14 14.16
C VAL A 159 18.28 2.77 13.93
N GLY A 160 18.48 3.45 12.80
CA GLY A 160 19.73 4.15 12.50
C GLY A 160 20.06 5.25 13.50
N VAL A 161 19.07 6.07 13.89
CA VAL A 161 19.24 7.11 14.92
C VAL A 161 19.56 6.51 16.29
N LEU A 162 18.97 5.37 16.66
CA LEU A 162 19.31 4.68 17.92
C LEU A 162 20.77 4.17 17.92
N PHE A 163 21.25 3.61 16.81
CA PHE A 163 22.66 3.23 16.65
C PHE A 163 23.60 4.45 16.69
N MET A 164 23.24 5.57 16.05
CA MET A 164 23.99 6.82 16.10
C MET A 164 24.06 7.41 17.51
N TRP A 165 22.95 7.38 18.24
CA TRP A 165 22.88 7.86 19.62
C TRP A 165 23.78 7.03 20.54
N GLY A 166 23.77 5.70 20.41
CA GLY A 166 24.69 4.81 21.10
C GLY A 166 26.18 5.01 20.73
N THR A 167 26.46 5.66 19.60
CA THR A 167 27.82 5.99 19.12
C THR A 167 28.19 7.46 19.39
N GLY A 168 27.33 8.25 20.03
CA GLY A 168 27.59 9.66 20.38
C GLY A 168 27.58 10.65 19.21
N THR A 169 27.15 10.25 18.02
CA THR A 169 27.14 11.12 16.83
C THR A 169 25.89 11.99 16.75
N ALA A 170 26.07 13.32 16.73
CA ALA A 170 24.98 14.28 16.59
C ALA A 170 24.52 14.41 15.12
N LEU A 171 23.29 13.98 14.83
CA LEU A 171 22.68 14.10 13.50
C LEU A 171 21.76 15.34 13.43
N THR A 172 22.24 16.43 12.82
CA THR A 172 21.40 17.60 12.55
C THR A 172 20.58 17.39 11.28
N VAL A 173 19.35 16.92 11.42
CA VAL A 173 18.41 16.84 10.29
C VAL A 173 17.97 18.26 9.90
N ALA A 174 18.70 18.87 8.98
CA ALA A 174 18.50 20.28 8.60
C ALA A 174 17.09 20.58 8.04
N ARG A 175 16.44 19.57 7.40
CA ARG A 175 15.16 19.74 6.68
C ARG A 175 14.28 18.47 6.73
N PRO A 176 13.67 18.14 7.88
CA PRO A 176 12.90 16.89 8.03
C PRO A 176 11.66 16.83 7.11
N LEU A 177 11.02 17.96 6.82
CA LEU A 177 9.87 18.02 5.91
C LEU A 177 10.22 17.59 4.48
N TYR A 178 11.43 17.92 4.00
CA TYR A 178 11.89 17.53 2.66
C TYR A 178 12.17 16.02 2.60
N LEU A 179 12.72 15.42 3.66
CA LEU A 179 12.88 13.96 3.75
C LEU A 179 11.52 13.25 3.75
N ALA A 180 10.54 13.74 4.51
CA ALA A 180 9.19 13.17 4.52
C ALA A 180 8.50 13.28 3.16
N ALA A 181 8.59 14.45 2.49
CA ALA A 181 8.05 14.65 1.15
C ALA A 181 8.74 13.76 0.11
N PHE A 182 10.08 13.65 0.17
CA PHE A 182 10.84 12.77 -0.73
C PHE A 182 10.49 11.29 -0.52
N MET A 183 10.42 10.81 0.72
CA MET A 183 9.95 9.46 1.03
C MET A 183 8.54 9.19 0.51
N LEU A 184 7.62 10.15 0.65
CA LEU A 184 6.25 10.01 0.14
C LEU A 184 6.23 9.91 -1.39
N VAL A 185 6.94 10.80 -2.09
CA VAL A 185 7.00 10.78 -3.56
C VAL A 185 7.65 9.50 -4.10
N ILE A 186 8.78 9.07 -3.54
CA ILE A 186 9.50 7.89 -4.02
C ILE A 186 8.71 6.60 -3.72
N THR A 187 8.09 6.48 -2.54
CA THR A 187 7.25 5.32 -2.22
C THR A 187 5.96 5.28 -3.04
N LEU A 188 5.37 6.43 -3.40
CA LEU A 188 4.23 6.50 -4.31
C LEU A 188 4.62 6.03 -5.74
N LEU A 189 5.76 6.50 -6.24
CA LEU A 189 6.31 6.14 -7.55
C LEU A 189 6.61 4.64 -7.64
N PHE A 190 7.33 4.08 -6.65
CA PHE A 190 7.65 2.65 -6.64
C PHE A 190 6.46 1.75 -6.29
N ALA A 191 5.47 2.22 -5.53
CA ALA A 191 4.18 1.54 -5.40
C ALA A 191 3.42 1.51 -6.74
N GLY A 192 3.48 2.59 -7.54
CA GLY A 192 2.96 2.62 -8.91
C GLY A 192 3.62 1.57 -9.81
N PHE A 193 4.96 1.52 -9.83
CA PHE A 193 5.70 0.45 -10.52
C PHE A 193 5.34 -0.96 -10.02
N GLY A 194 5.11 -1.12 -8.71
CA GLY A 194 4.65 -2.39 -8.14
C GLY A 194 3.25 -2.79 -8.60
N VAL A 195 2.31 -1.86 -8.75
CA VAL A 195 0.99 -2.16 -9.33
C VAL A 195 1.12 -2.63 -10.79
N VAL A 196 1.96 -1.97 -11.59
CA VAL A 196 2.24 -2.37 -12.99
C VAL A 196 2.91 -3.75 -13.06
N GLY A 197 3.93 -3.98 -12.23
CA GLY A 197 4.64 -5.26 -12.14
C GLY A 197 3.74 -6.41 -11.67
N GLY A 198 2.90 -6.16 -10.66
CA GLY A 198 1.89 -7.10 -10.15
C GLY A 198 0.84 -7.49 -11.18
N LEU A 199 0.45 -6.57 -12.07
CA LEU A 199 -0.48 -6.83 -13.17
C LEU A 199 0.17 -7.64 -14.30
N TRP A 200 1.42 -7.33 -14.65
CA TRP A 200 2.16 -7.96 -15.76
C TRP A 200 2.72 -9.35 -15.44
N ALA A 201 3.18 -9.56 -14.19
CA ALA A 201 3.76 -10.85 -13.78
C ALA A 201 2.76 -12.00 -13.94
N ARG A 202 3.28 -13.19 -14.26
CA ARG A 202 2.49 -14.43 -14.37
C ARG A 202 2.62 -15.30 -13.12
N ASP A 203 3.84 -15.37 -12.58
CA ASP A 203 4.21 -16.18 -11.41
C ASP A 203 4.96 -15.33 -10.36
N PHE A 204 5.06 -15.82 -9.12
CA PHE A 204 5.80 -15.16 -8.04
C PHE A 204 7.29 -14.95 -8.38
N ASP A 205 7.88 -15.82 -9.20
CA ASP A 205 9.27 -15.72 -9.63
C ASP A 205 9.53 -14.47 -10.46
N TYR A 206 8.60 -14.09 -11.36
CA TYR A 206 8.71 -12.85 -12.14
C TYR A 206 8.75 -11.60 -11.26
N LEU A 207 7.97 -11.57 -10.17
CA LEU A 207 8.01 -10.47 -9.20
C LEU A 207 9.33 -10.41 -8.42
N THR A 208 9.85 -11.57 -8.07
CA THR A 208 11.12 -11.70 -7.36
C THR A 208 12.28 -11.26 -8.25
N VAL A 209 12.30 -11.67 -9.53
CA VAL A 209 13.25 -11.24 -10.55
C VAL A 209 13.16 -9.73 -10.78
N LEU A 210 11.97 -9.18 -10.96
CA LEU A 210 11.75 -7.74 -11.16
C LEU A 210 12.30 -6.90 -9.97
N ASN A 211 12.08 -7.35 -8.73
CA ASN A 211 12.66 -6.73 -7.55
C ASN A 211 14.21 -6.80 -7.58
N GLN A 212 14.78 -7.98 -7.75
CA GLN A 212 16.22 -8.20 -7.58
C GLN A 212 17.07 -7.62 -8.71
N PHE A 213 16.61 -7.69 -9.96
CA PHE A 213 17.39 -7.29 -11.14
C PHE A 213 17.09 -5.88 -11.66
N ILE A 214 15.97 -5.26 -11.25
CA ILE A 214 15.61 -3.90 -11.69
C ILE A 214 15.50 -2.96 -10.50
N ILE A 215 14.66 -3.26 -9.50
CA ILE A 215 14.42 -2.33 -8.38
C ILE A 215 15.66 -2.12 -7.51
N ARG A 216 16.35 -3.19 -7.09
CA ARG A 216 17.55 -3.06 -6.24
C ARG A 216 18.70 -2.33 -6.94
N PRO A 217 19.09 -2.65 -8.19
CA PRO A 217 20.12 -1.89 -8.89
C PRO A 217 19.75 -0.42 -9.10
N LEU A 218 18.51 -0.10 -9.45
CA LEU A 218 18.06 1.29 -9.62
C LEU A 218 18.23 2.13 -8.34
N VAL A 219 18.01 1.55 -7.16
CA VAL A 219 18.28 2.25 -5.90
C VAL A 219 19.78 2.48 -5.69
N PHE A 220 20.64 1.51 -6.02
CA PHE A 220 22.09 1.67 -5.92
C PHE A 220 22.68 2.66 -6.94
N PHE A 221 22.04 2.85 -8.10
CA PHE A 221 22.40 3.91 -9.06
C PHE A 221 21.82 5.30 -8.71
N GLY A 222 20.90 5.38 -7.74
CA GLY A 222 20.22 6.61 -7.35
C GLY A 222 20.85 7.35 -6.16
N GLY A 223 22.00 6.88 -5.65
CA GLY A 223 22.75 7.47 -4.54
C GLY A 223 24.25 7.47 -4.80
#